data_AF-A0A947S354-F1
#
_entry.id   AF-A0A947S354-F1
#
_cell.length_a   1.000
_cell.length_b   1.000
_cell.length_c   1.000
_cell.angle_alpha   90.00
_cell.angle_beta   90.00
_cell.angle_gamma   90.00
#
_symmetry.space_group_name_H-M   'P 1'
#
loop_
_entity.id
_entity.type
_entity.pdbx_description
1 polymer ?
#
loop_
_entity_poly.entity_id
_entity_poly.type
_entity_poly.pdbx_seq_one_letter_code
_entity_poly.pdbx_strand_id
1 'polypeptide(L)'
;MKNLHLENKILKTLSSEQDVFLVGPSDSGKTWFIKNRLLPFFSQNHKKVVYFSNCEKISASRLKNADYIIVDEVETMQDLKFLETIYPQKKPYYSDSYKTKVKIWFKLLKSIKQPGIFVVTRKKQTIDYFLKNIITPDWHNKKVKVIEFNKKSSI
;
A
#
# COMPACT_ATOMS: atom_id res chain seq x y z
N MET A 1 -17.68 15.63 -15.11
CA MET A 1 -16.78 14.46 -15.19
C MET A 1 -16.00 14.35 -13.88
N LYS A 2 -16.09 13.24 -13.15
CA LYS A 2 -15.27 13.01 -11.95
C LYS A 2 -13.79 12.98 -12.37
N ASN A 3 -12.92 13.67 -11.64
CA ASN A 3 -11.51 13.76 -11.97
C ASN A 3 -10.86 12.38 -11.71
N LEU A 4 -10.61 11.61 -12.79
CA LEU A 4 -10.05 10.24 -12.76
C LEU A 4 -8.50 10.22 -12.71
N HIS A 5 -7.87 11.34 -12.41
CA HIS A 5 -6.42 11.49 -12.54
C HIS A 5 -5.65 10.48 -11.68
N LEU A 6 -6.13 10.20 -10.47
CA LEU A 6 -5.47 9.26 -9.56
C LEU A 6 -5.66 7.80 -9.99
N GLU A 7 -6.88 7.39 -10.34
CA GLU A 7 -7.17 6.04 -10.81
C GLU A 7 -6.37 5.69 -12.07
N ASN A 8 -6.33 6.59 -13.05
CA ASN A 8 -5.54 6.41 -14.27
C ASN A 8 -4.04 6.32 -13.99
N LYS A 9 -3.53 7.14 -13.06
CA LYS A 9 -2.13 7.09 -12.63
C LYS A 9 -1.81 5.73 -12.01
N ILE A 10 -2.67 5.21 -11.13
CA ILE A 10 -2.51 3.89 -10.51
C ILE A 10 -2.54 2.80 -11.58
N LEU A 11 -3.53 2.79 -12.48
CA LEU A 11 -3.64 1.79 -13.54
C LEU A 11 -2.42 1.78 -14.45
N LYS A 12 -1.92 2.96 -14.84
CA LYS A 12 -0.70 3.08 -15.65
C LYS A 12 0.51 2.49 -14.93
N THR A 13 0.67 2.73 -13.63
CA THR A 13 1.75 2.13 -12.84
C THR A 13 1.64 0.61 -12.80
N LEU A 14 0.48 0.06 -12.47
CA LEU A 14 0.27 -1.39 -12.39
C LEU A 14 0.46 -2.07 -13.76
N SER A 15 -0.01 -1.44 -14.84
CA SER A 15 0.19 -1.94 -16.21
C SER A 15 1.65 -1.94 -16.67
N SER A 16 2.53 -1.22 -15.96
CA SER A 16 3.98 -1.25 -16.17
C SER A 16 4.71 -2.26 -15.28
N GLU A 17 3.97 -3.22 -14.69
CA GLU A 17 4.46 -4.24 -13.77
C GLU A 17 5.10 -3.69 -12.48
N GLN A 18 4.77 -2.45 -12.12
CA GLN A 18 5.21 -1.80 -10.88
C GLN A 18 4.11 -1.84 -9.84
N ASP A 19 4.52 -1.97 -8.57
CA ASP A 19 3.60 -1.87 -7.46
C ASP A 19 3.29 -0.41 -7.12
N VAL A 20 2.23 -0.19 -6.34
CA VAL A 20 1.86 1.11 -5.80
C VAL A 20 1.85 1.04 -4.28
N PHE A 21 2.55 1.97 -3.64
CA PHE A 21 2.29 2.30 -2.24
C PHE A 21 1.30 3.47 -2.20
N LEU A 22 0.09 3.22 -1.70
CA LEU A 22 -0.89 4.28 -1.46
C LEU A 22 -0.77 4.73 0.00
N VAL A 23 -0.11 5.86 0.21
CA VAL A 23 0.32 6.31 1.54
C VAL A 23 -0.49 7.52 1.98
N GLY A 24 -0.97 7.53 3.22
CA GLY A 24 -1.63 8.71 3.77
C GLY A 24 -1.92 8.56 5.26
N PRO A 25 -2.39 9.64 5.93
CA PRO A 25 -2.74 9.57 7.34
C PRO A 25 -3.92 8.64 7.61
N SER A 26 -4.10 8.28 8.87
CA SER A 26 -5.35 7.69 9.34
C SER A 26 -6.52 8.60 8.94
N ASP A 27 -7.67 8.00 8.64
CA ASP A 27 -8.90 8.71 8.26
C ASP A 27 -8.80 9.59 7.00
N SER A 28 -7.75 9.45 6.20
CA SER A 28 -7.61 10.20 4.95
C SER A 28 -8.63 9.77 3.87
N GLY A 29 -9.29 8.63 4.06
CA GLY A 29 -10.31 8.09 3.14
C GLY A 29 -9.79 7.04 2.16
N LYS A 30 -8.57 6.52 2.32
CA LYS A 30 -7.96 5.50 1.43
C LYS A 30 -8.87 4.29 1.20
N THR A 31 -9.36 3.67 2.27
CA THR A 31 -10.26 2.50 2.18
C THR A 31 -11.57 2.84 1.47
N TRP A 32 -12.14 4.03 1.72
CA TRP A 32 -13.35 4.47 1.01
C TRP A 32 -13.08 4.66 -0.48
N PHE A 33 -11.96 5.32 -0.84
CA PHE A 33 -11.54 5.51 -2.23
C PHE A 33 -11.33 4.17 -2.93
N ILE A 34 -10.65 3.22 -2.29
CA ILE A 34 -10.42 1.89 -2.85
C ILE A 34 -11.75 1.20 -3.15
N LYS A 35 -12.66 1.15 -2.16
CA LYS A 35 -13.92 0.40 -2.29
C LYS A 35 -14.91 1.05 -3.25
N ASN A 36 -15.02 2.37 -3.22
CA ASN A 36 -16.11 3.09 -3.89
C ASN A 36 -15.69 3.77 -5.20
N ARG A 37 -14.39 3.91 -5.46
CA ARG A 37 -13.88 4.49 -6.71
C ARG A 37 -12.96 3.52 -7.46
N LEU A 38 -11.89 3.07 -6.81
CA LEU A 38 -10.83 2.35 -7.51
C LEU A 38 -11.23 0.93 -7.95
N LEU A 39 -11.90 0.16 -7.08
CA LEU A 39 -12.42 -1.17 -7.44
C LEU A 39 -13.47 -1.09 -8.57
N PRO A 40 -14.49 -0.20 -8.50
CA PRO A 40 -15.40 0.02 -9.64
C PRO A 40 -14.67 0.43 -10.92
N PHE A 41 -13.69 1.34 -10.82
CA PHE A 41 -12.89 1.78 -11.97
C PHE A 41 -12.14 0.61 -12.62
N PHE A 42 -11.50 -0.28 -11.85
CA PHE A 42 -10.84 -1.46 -12.40
C PHE A 42 -11.83 -2.41 -13.06
N SER A 43 -13.01 -2.62 -12.45
CA SER A 43 -14.07 -3.44 -13.05
C SER A 43 -14.54 -2.88 -14.40
N GLN A 44 -14.69 -1.57 -14.52
CA GLN A 44 -15.05 -0.89 -15.78
C GLN A 44 -13.96 -1.02 -16.86
N ASN A 45 -12.70 -1.20 -16.45
CA ASN A 45 -11.56 -1.45 -17.35
C ASN A 45 -11.28 -2.95 -17.54
N HIS A 46 -12.24 -3.83 -17.20
CA HIS A 46 -12.12 -5.29 -17.31
C HIS A 46 -10.90 -5.88 -16.58
N LYS A 47 -10.50 -5.26 -15.47
CA LYS A 47 -9.42 -5.76 -14.61
C LYS A 47 -9.99 -6.47 -13.40
N LYS A 48 -9.63 -7.73 -13.23
CA LYS A 48 -9.98 -8.54 -12.07
C LYS A 48 -9.03 -8.23 -10.92
N VAL A 49 -9.59 -7.67 -9.85
CA VAL A 49 -8.82 -7.24 -8.68
C VAL A 49 -9.25 -8.02 -7.45
N VAL A 50 -8.27 -8.46 -6.67
CA VAL A 50 -8.52 -9.12 -5.38
C VAL A 50 -8.12 -8.19 -4.25
N TYR A 51 -9.09 -7.86 -3.40
CA TYR A 51 -8.90 -7.01 -2.24
C TYR A 51 -8.77 -7.85 -0.95
N PHE A 52 -7.75 -7.53 -0.16
CA PHE A 52 -7.53 -8.01 1.20
C PHE A 52 -7.57 -6.82 2.14
N SER A 53 -8.39 -6.88 3.20
CA SER A 53 -8.51 -5.78 4.15
C SER A 53 -7.34 -5.68 5.14
N ASN A 54 -6.47 -6.68 5.18
CA ASN A 54 -5.22 -6.72 5.95
C ASN A 54 -4.35 -7.87 5.45
N CYS A 55 -3.09 -7.91 5.89
CA CYS A 55 -2.12 -8.93 5.50
C CYS A 55 -2.52 -10.36 5.94
N GLU A 56 -3.23 -10.53 7.06
CA GLU A 56 -3.58 -11.85 7.60
C GLU A 56 -4.61 -12.59 6.75
N LYS A 57 -5.39 -11.87 5.94
CA LYS A 57 -6.39 -12.45 5.03
C LYS A 57 -5.82 -12.92 3.69
N ILE A 58 -4.53 -12.71 3.44
CA ILE A 58 -3.88 -13.15 2.20
C ILE A 58 -3.92 -14.68 2.13
N SER A 59 -4.50 -15.21 1.04
CA SER A 59 -4.53 -16.65 0.79
C SER A 59 -4.19 -16.96 -0.66
N ALA A 60 -3.34 -17.98 -0.86
CA ALA A 60 -2.86 -18.36 -2.19
C ALA A 60 -3.98 -18.73 -3.17
N SER A 61 -5.08 -19.32 -2.67
CA SER A 61 -6.25 -19.66 -3.48
C SER A 61 -6.92 -18.43 -4.10
N ARG A 62 -6.95 -17.30 -3.36
CA ARG A 62 -7.56 -16.05 -3.81
C ARG A 62 -6.66 -15.24 -4.74
N LEU A 63 -5.36 -15.49 -4.76
CA LEU A 63 -4.42 -14.80 -5.66
C LEU A 63 -4.52 -15.29 -7.12
N LYS A 64 -5.16 -16.44 -7.36
CA LYS A 64 -5.23 -17.03 -8.70
C LYS A 64 -6.10 -16.18 -9.64
N ASN A 65 -5.62 -16.00 -10.87
CA ASN A 65 -6.34 -15.33 -11.96
C ASN A 65 -6.75 -13.89 -11.64
N ALA A 66 -6.02 -13.18 -10.78
CA ALA A 66 -6.18 -11.74 -10.58
C ALA A 66 -5.19 -10.99 -11.49
N ASP A 67 -5.62 -9.87 -12.06
CA ASP A 67 -4.72 -8.93 -12.74
C ASP A 67 -3.91 -8.15 -11.71
N TYR A 68 -4.61 -7.61 -10.69
CA TYR A 68 -3.99 -6.80 -9.63
C TYR A 68 -4.45 -7.24 -8.25
N ILE A 69 -3.61 -6.98 -7.25
CA ILE A 69 -3.92 -7.23 -5.84
C ILE A 69 -4.00 -5.91 -5.09
N ILE A 70 -4.92 -5.79 -4.14
CA ILE A 70 -4.93 -4.68 -3.18
C ILE A 70 -4.85 -5.27 -1.78
N VAL A 71 -3.86 -4.84 -1.00
CA VAL A 71 -3.75 -5.17 0.42
C VAL A 71 -3.83 -3.88 1.23
N ASP A 72 -4.91 -3.75 1.99
CA ASP A 72 -5.07 -2.68 2.96
C ASP A 72 -4.19 -2.93 4.19
N GLU A 73 -3.86 -1.88 4.94
CA GLU A 73 -3.13 -1.97 6.21
C GLU A 73 -1.81 -2.76 6.16
N VAL A 74 -0.91 -2.40 5.24
CA VAL A 74 0.46 -2.92 5.22
C VAL A 74 1.40 -2.07 6.08
N GLU A 75 2.52 -2.67 6.48
CA GLU A 75 3.62 -1.99 7.18
C GLU A 75 4.92 -2.09 6.37
N THR A 76 5.85 -1.18 6.59
CA THR A 76 7.25 -1.28 6.12
C THR A 76 8.20 -1.01 7.28
N MET A 77 9.39 -1.62 7.23
CA MET A 77 10.43 -1.44 8.24
C MET A 77 11.57 -0.53 7.76
N GLN A 78 11.54 -0.09 6.50
CA GLN A 78 12.60 0.72 5.88
C GLN A 78 12.76 2.11 6.51
N ASP A 79 11.66 2.70 7.00
CA ASP A 79 11.67 4.01 7.65
C ASP A 79 11.81 3.93 9.18
N LEU A 80 12.04 2.73 9.76
CA LEU A 80 12.11 2.55 11.21
C LEU A 80 13.15 3.45 11.89
N LYS A 81 14.36 3.54 11.33
CA LYS A 81 15.42 4.41 11.88
C LYS A 81 14.98 5.87 11.89
N PHE A 82 14.32 6.33 10.82
CA PHE A 82 13.80 7.69 10.74
C PHE A 82 12.69 7.91 11.77
N LEU A 83 11.76 6.97 11.92
CA LEU A 83 10.70 7.03 12.93
C LEU A 83 11.26 7.12 14.36
N GLU A 84 12.31 6.37 14.67
CA GLU A 84 12.99 6.44 15.97
C GLU A 84 13.72 7.77 16.20
N THR A 85 14.25 8.40 15.14
CA THR A 85 14.87 9.73 15.23
C THR A 85 13.86 10.82 15.56
N ILE A 86 12.68 10.80 14.94
CA ILE A 86 11.65 11.85 15.13
C ILE A 86 10.71 11.57 16.32
N TYR A 87 10.72 10.35 16.87
CA TYR A 87 9.99 9.97 18.07
C TYR A 87 10.90 9.26 19.08
N PRO A 88 11.93 9.93 19.62
CA PRO A 88 12.91 9.31 20.53
C PRO A 88 12.26 8.75 21.80
N GLN A 89 11.20 9.39 22.29
CA GLN A 89 10.41 8.94 23.45
C GLN A 89 9.66 7.64 23.21
N LYS A 90 9.54 7.19 21.96
CA LYS A 90 8.90 5.93 21.59
C LYS A 90 9.90 4.81 21.36
N LYS A 91 11.20 4.99 21.61
CA LYS A 91 12.20 3.96 21.30
C LYS A 91 12.10 2.76 22.27
N PRO A 92 12.01 1.51 21.77
CA PRO A 92 11.93 1.12 20.36
C PRO A 92 10.55 1.43 19.75
N TYR A 93 10.52 2.07 18.57
CA TYR A 93 9.26 2.59 17.99
C TYR A 93 8.20 1.49 17.81
N TYR A 94 8.65 0.29 17.47
CA TYR A 94 7.85 -0.92 17.47
C TYR A 94 8.31 -1.90 18.55
N SER A 95 7.36 -2.47 19.28
CA SER A 95 7.59 -3.63 20.15
C SER A 95 8.09 -4.84 19.35
N ASP A 96 8.84 -5.74 19.99
CA ASP A 96 9.37 -6.94 19.30
C ASP A 96 8.28 -7.92 18.86
N SER A 97 7.16 -7.99 19.59
CA SER A 97 5.97 -8.75 19.18
C SER A 97 5.39 -8.21 17.87
N TYR A 98 5.26 -6.88 17.73
CA TYR A 98 4.82 -6.25 16.49
C TYR A 98 5.80 -6.48 15.34
N LYS A 99 7.12 -6.36 15.58
CA LYS A 99 8.14 -6.68 14.55
C LYS A 99 8.01 -8.12 14.06
N THR A 100 7.75 -9.06 14.97
CA THR A 100 7.54 -10.48 14.63
C THR A 100 6.28 -10.66 13.77
N LYS A 101 5.20 -9.97 14.12
CA LYS A 101 3.96 -9.94 13.33
C LYS A 101 4.21 -9.43 11.91
N VAL A 102 4.92 -8.31 11.76
CA VAL A 102 5.23 -7.72 10.45
C VAL A 102 6.13 -8.63 9.61
N LYS A 103 7.09 -9.34 10.23
CA LYS A 103 7.89 -10.36 9.51
C LYS A 103 7.01 -11.48 8.95
N ILE A 104 5.96 -11.90 9.66
CA ILE A 104 4.98 -12.87 9.13
C ILE A 104 4.22 -12.26 7.95
N TRP A 105 3.77 -11.01 8.07
CA TRP A 105 3.13 -10.29 6.97
C TRP A 105 4.02 -10.21 5.72
N PHE A 106 5.31 -9.93 5.87
CA PHE A 106 6.26 -9.93 4.73
C PHE A 106 6.33 -11.27 4.02
N LYS A 107 6.27 -12.39 4.75
CA LYS A 107 6.20 -13.74 4.14
C LYS A 107 4.92 -13.91 3.32
N LEU A 108 3.78 -13.46 3.84
CA LEU A 108 2.50 -13.50 3.12
C LEU A 108 2.51 -12.61 1.89
N LEU A 109 2.99 -11.37 2.01
CA LEU A 109 3.10 -10.40 0.91
C LEU A 109 4.04 -10.90 -0.20
N LYS A 110 5.16 -11.57 0.14
CA LYS A 110 6.09 -12.17 -0.83
C LYS A 110 5.45 -13.23 -1.75
N SER A 111 4.32 -13.82 -1.32
CA SER A 111 3.58 -14.78 -2.14
C SER A 111 2.82 -14.13 -3.30
N ILE A 112 2.55 -12.81 -3.23
CA ILE A 112 1.90 -12.05 -4.29
C ILE A 112 2.88 -11.87 -5.46
N LYS A 113 2.48 -12.32 -6.66
CA LYS A 113 3.30 -12.22 -7.88
C LYS A 113 2.78 -11.19 -8.86
N GLN A 114 1.51 -10.84 -8.78
CA GLN A 114 0.88 -9.78 -9.55
C GLN A 114 1.37 -8.39 -9.11
N PRO A 115 1.20 -7.35 -9.94
CA PRO A 115 1.29 -5.97 -9.49
C PRO A 115 0.24 -5.67 -8.41
N GLY A 116 0.66 -4.98 -7.35
CA GLY A 116 -0.12 -4.75 -6.16
C GLY A 116 -0.26 -3.28 -5.79
N ILE A 117 -1.36 -2.95 -5.13
CA ILE A 117 -1.54 -1.71 -4.38
C ILE A 117 -1.49 -2.06 -2.89
N PHE A 118 -0.51 -1.48 -2.20
CA PHE A 118 -0.28 -1.71 -0.79
C PHE A 118 -0.58 -0.41 -0.05
N VAL A 119 -1.58 -0.45 0.83
CA VAL A 119 -2.06 0.74 1.54
C VAL A 119 -1.27 0.91 2.83
N VAL A 120 -0.55 2.02 2.94
CA VAL A 120 0.28 2.31 4.11
C VAL A 120 -0.32 3.50 4.85
N THR A 121 -0.46 3.36 6.17
CA THR A 121 -0.82 4.47 7.03
C THR A 121 0.44 5.07 7.68
N ARG A 122 0.59 6.39 7.55
CA ARG A 122 1.71 7.16 8.10
C ARG A 122 1.22 8.46 8.70
N LYS A 123 1.84 8.91 9.79
CA LYS A 123 1.56 10.25 10.33
C LYS A 123 1.95 11.31 9.29
N LYS A 124 1.20 12.40 9.20
CA LYS A 124 1.38 13.44 8.17
C LYS A 124 2.85 13.88 8.00
N GLN A 125 3.53 14.15 9.11
CA GLN A 125 4.93 14.59 9.13
C GLN A 125 5.96 13.55 8.62
N THR A 126 5.57 12.28 8.44
CA THR A 126 6.48 11.21 8.00
C THR A 126 6.25 10.81 6.53
N ILE A 127 5.20 11.32 5.90
CA ILE A 127 4.83 10.95 4.53
C ILE A 127 5.89 11.41 3.53
N ASP A 128 6.42 12.63 3.68
CA ASP A 128 7.47 13.15 2.78
C ASP A 128 8.73 12.30 2.78
N TYR A 129 9.14 11.81 3.96
CA TYR A 129 10.26 10.88 4.05
C TYR A 129 9.95 9.59 3.31
N PHE A 130 8.76 9.03 3.51
CA PHE A 130 8.32 7.81 2.83
C PHE A 130 8.34 7.96 1.30
N LEU A 131 7.77 9.06 0.79
CA LEU A 131 7.70 9.35 -0.65
C LEU A 131 9.08 9.41 -1.31
N LYS A 132 10.07 9.95 -0.60
CA LYS A 132 11.42 10.19 -1.14
C LYS A 132 12.35 8.99 -1.03
N ASN A 133 12.16 8.14 -0.02
CA ASN A 133 13.15 7.11 0.33
C ASN A 133 12.71 5.68 0.02
N ILE A 134 11.42 5.42 -0.19
CA ILE A 134 10.91 4.07 -0.46
C ILE A 134 10.78 3.83 -1.97
N ILE A 135 11.63 2.95 -2.49
CA ILE A 135 11.70 2.61 -3.94
C ILE A 135 11.36 1.14 -4.24
N THR A 136 11.46 0.28 -3.23
CA THR A 136 11.09 -1.14 -3.24
C THR A 136 10.42 -1.47 -1.91
N PRO A 137 9.51 -2.45 -1.81
CA PRO A 137 8.98 -2.89 -0.51
C PRO A 137 9.92 -3.89 0.18
N ASP A 138 9.69 -4.16 1.48
CA ASP A 138 10.53 -5.06 2.29
C ASP A 138 10.48 -6.54 1.87
N TRP A 139 9.46 -6.95 1.10
CA TRP A 139 9.17 -8.37 0.85
C TRP A 139 9.58 -8.86 -0.55
N HIS A 140 9.92 -7.97 -1.49
CA HIS A 140 10.46 -8.33 -2.81
C HIS A 140 11.12 -7.15 -3.52
N ASN A 141 11.87 -7.44 -4.59
CA ASN A 141 12.68 -6.44 -5.30
C ASN A 141 11.94 -5.69 -6.44
N LYS A 142 10.61 -5.84 -6.57
CA LYS A 142 9.85 -5.05 -7.55
C LYS A 142 9.90 -3.56 -7.18
N LYS A 143 10.00 -2.72 -8.21
CA LYS A 143 9.89 -1.26 -8.04
C LYS A 143 8.47 -0.91 -7.58
N VAL A 144 8.38 0.03 -6.65
CA VAL A 144 7.11 0.57 -6.17
C VAL A 144 7.03 2.06 -6.46
N LYS A 145 5.89 2.51 -6.99
CA LYS A 145 5.56 3.93 -7.04
C LYS A 145 4.83 4.31 -5.76
N VAL A 146 5.43 5.19 -4.97
CA VAL A 146 4.73 5.79 -3.83
C VAL A 146 3.82 6.92 -4.33
N ILE A 147 2.55 6.87 -3.93
CA ILE A 147 1.54 7.88 -4.21
C ILE A 147 0.95 8.33 -2.88
N GLU A 148 1.09 9.61 -2.58
CA GLU A 148 0.39 10.22 -1.46
C GLU A 148 -1.11 10.32 -1.73
N PHE A 149 -1.91 9.87 -0.77
CA PHE A 149 -3.35 9.98 -0.77
C PHE A 149 -3.80 11.07 0.19
N ASN A 150 -4.26 12.17 -0.40
CA ASN A 150 -4.95 13.25 0.30
C ASN A 150 -6.40 13.31 -0.17
N LYS A 151 -7.35 13.51 0.74
CA LYS A 151 -8.80 13.57 0.45
C LYS A 151 -9.15 14.61 -0.63
N LYS A 152 -8.35 15.68 -0.75
CA LYS A 152 -8.48 16.69 -1.81
C LYS A 152 -8.09 16.17 -3.21
N SER A 153 -7.22 15.16 -3.30
CA SER A 153 -6.77 14.56 -4.57
C SER A 153 -7.76 13.53 -5.14
N SER A 154 -8.87 13.30 -4.46
CA SER A 154 -9.84 12.24 -4.73
C SER A 154 -11.29 12.72 -4.68
N ILE A 155 -11.49 14.05 -4.76
CA ILE A 155 -12.78 14.72 -4.98
C ILE A 155 -12.68 15.44 -6.32
#